data_AF-A0A7K2E601-F1
#
_entry.id   AF-A0A7K2E601-F1
#
_cell.length_a   1.000
_cell.length_b   1.000
_cell.length_c   1.000
_cell.angle_alpha   90.00
_cell.angle_beta   90.00
_cell.angle_gamma   90.00
#
_symmetry.space_group_name_H-M   'P 1'
#
loop_
_entity.id
_entity.type
_entity.pdbx_description
1 polymer ?
#
loop_
_entity_poly.entity_id
_entity_poly.type
_entity_poly.pdbx_seq_one_letter_code
_entity_poly.pdbx_strand_id
1 'polypeptide(L)'
;MDPVLDVVGVGNAIVDVIASVDDSFIGDHDLVKGAMTLVSAERSAEMYDAMPPGVAASGGSAANTMAGVASFGGRAAFIGKVRDDQLGEVFIHDIRATGVSFDVPPAPDGPATARCLVQVTPDAERTMNTYLGTAALLEPPDVDTDLVASAGITYCEGYLWDVQVAKDAIRVAMAAAASAGRTVALALSDSFCVQRHRDEWLDLIEDRVDVIFANEAEVCALHPADDFDTALRRTAAMARTVAVTRGAGGSVAVRGSESATVPAAEIPAVVDATGAGDLYAAGFLWGLARGASLIRCAALGNLAAAEVISHVGARPKTPLSQLAASAGLAWR
;
A
#
# COMPACT_ATOMS: atom_id res chain seq x y z
N MET A 1 5.77 -26.56 -6.08
CA MET A 1 6.51 -25.86 -7.15
C MET A 1 6.95 -24.51 -6.63
N ASP A 2 8.16 -24.10 -6.99
CA ASP A 2 8.69 -22.79 -6.59
C ASP A 2 7.84 -21.66 -7.22
N PRO A 3 7.62 -20.55 -6.50
CA PRO A 3 6.86 -19.43 -7.04
C PRO A 3 7.47 -18.82 -8.31
N VAL A 4 6.60 -18.53 -9.29
CA VAL A 4 6.96 -17.80 -10.51
C VAL A 4 6.98 -16.29 -10.28
N LEU A 5 6.15 -15.80 -9.36
CA LEU A 5 6.17 -14.43 -8.89
C LEU A 5 6.66 -14.38 -7.45
N ASP A 6 7.35 -13.30 -7.10
CA ASP A 6 7.73 -13.07 -5.72
C ASP A 6 6.51 -12.57 -4.94
N VAL A 7 5.80 -11.58 -5.51
CA VAL A 7 4.64 -10.94 -4.89
C VAL A 7 3.57 -10.64 -5.94
N VAL A 8 2.30 -10.86 -5.60
CA VAL A 8 1.15 -10.29 -6.31
C VAL A 8 0.40 -9.35 -5.38
N GLY A 9 0.10 -8.14 -5.83
CA GLY A 9 -0.65 -7.13 -5.08
C GLY A 9 -2.11 -7.11 -5.50
N VAL A 10 -3.04 -6.96 -4.56
CA VAL A 10 -4.47 -6.80 -4.81
C VAL A 10 -4.94 -5.51 -4.16
N GLY A 11 -5.44 -4.57 -4.97
CA GLY A 11 -5.82 -3.25 -4.46
C GLY A 11 -6.51 -2.32 -5.45
N ASN A 12 -6.83 -1.12 -4.96
CA ASN A 12 -7.45 -0.06 -5.72
C ASN A 12 -6.43 0.57 -6.68
N ALA A 13 -6.74 0.53 -7.97
CA ALA A 13 -5.96 1.22 -9.00
C ALA A 13 -6.35 2.70 -9.03
N ILE A 14 -5.46 3.58 -8.56
CA ILE A 14 -5.74 5.01 -8.36
C ILE A 14 -4.71 5.85 -9.10
N VAL A 15 -5.14 6.97 -9.68
CA VAL A 15 -4.25 8.05 -10.13
C VAL A 15 -4.29 9.19 -9.11
N ASP A 16 -3.13 9.59 -8.61
CA ASP A 16 -2.98 10.68 -7.68
C ASP A 16 -2.83 12.01 -8.43
N VAL A 17 -3.42 13.07 -7.90
CA VAL A 17 -3.17 14.45 -8.28
C VAL A 17 -2.67 15.18 -7.05
N ILE A 18 -1.39 15.54 -7.06
CA ILE A 18 -0.68 16.06 -5.91
C ILE A 18 -0.44 17.55 -6.10
N ALA A 19 -0.91 18.36 -5.16
CA ALA A 19 -0.67 19.80 -5.18
C ALA A 19 -0.27 20.32 -3.79
N SER A 20 0.68 21.26 -3.78
CA SER A 20 1.05 21.98 -2.56
C SER A 20 -0.02 23.01 -2.23
N VAL A 21 -0.45 23.04 -0.97
CA VAL A 21 -1.45 24.00 -0.46
C VAL A 21 -1.01 24.56 0.89
N ASP A 22 -1.57 25.70 1.29
CA ASP A 22 -1.41 26.25 2.63
C ASP A 22 -2.38 25.56 3.62
N ASP A 23 -2.06 25.61 4.93
CA ASP A 23 -2.94 25.05 5.97
C ASP A 23 -4.36 25.64 5.95
N SER A 24 -4.54 26.88 5.48
CA SER A 24 -5.87 27.49 5.36
C SER A 24 -6.75 26.75 4.35
N PHE A 25 -6.17 26.19 3.28
CA PHE A 25 -6.92 25.42 2.28
C PHE A 25 -7.62 24.22 2.90
N ILE A 26 -6.98 23.56 3.88
CA ILE A 26 -7.56 22.43 4.61
C ILE A 26 -8.83 22.87 5.34
N GLY A 27 -8.78 24.02 6.02
CA GLY A 27 -9.94 24.58 6.73
C GLY A 27 -11.03 25.11 5.81
N ASP A 28 -10.66 25.85 4.76
CA ASP A 28 -11.58 26.47 3.81
C ASP A 28 -12.41 25.45 3.01
N HIS A 29 -11.90 24.21 2.91
CA HIS A 29 -12.53 23.11 2.20
C HIS A 29 -12.96 21.94 3.12
N ASP A 30 -13.02 22.14 4.44
CA ASP A 30 -13.48 21.12 5.41
C ASP A 30 -12.76 19.76 5.29
N LEU A 31 -11.44 19.79 5.05
CA LEU A 31 -10.63 18.58 4.88
C LEU A 31 -10.08 18.08 6.22
N VAL A 32 -9.92 16.75 6.36
CA VAL A 32 -9.33 16.13 7.55
C VAL A 32 -7.82 15.96 7.35
N LYS A 33 -7.03 16.84 7.96
CA LYS A 33 -5.56 16.84 7.79
C LYS A 33 -4.94 15.47 8.12
N GLY A 34 -4.08 14.97 7.25
CA GLY A 34 -3.31 13.73 7.47
C GLY A 34 -4.08 12.42 7.22
N ALA A 35 -5.37 12.49 6.88
CA ALA A 35 -6.24 11.33 6.68
C ALA A 35 -6.54 11.05 5.20
N MET A 36 -7.08 9.85 4.95
CA MET A 36 -7.76 9.50 3.69
C MET A 36 -9.27 9.61 3.87
N THR A 37 -9.89 10.50 3.10
CA THR A 37 -11.34 10.71 3.09
C THR A 37 -11.93 10.24 1.76
N LEU A 38 -12.95 9.39 1.82
CA LEU A 38 -13.72 9.00 0.64
C LEU A 38 -14.65 10.15 0.22
N VAL A 39 -14.65 10.47 -1.07
CA VAL A 39 -15.47 11.56 -1.64
C VAL A 39 -16.30 11.08 -2.83
N SER A 40 -17.42 11.75 -3.09
CA SER A 40 -18.23 11.49 -4.29
C SER A 40 -17.56 12.01 -5.56
N ALA A 41 -18.10 11.66 -6.72
CA ALA A 41 -17.63 12.18 -8.00
C ALA A 41 -17.77 13.70 -8.07
N GLU A 42 -18.89 14.24 -7.59
CA GLU A 42 -19.18 15.67 -7.55
C GLU A 42 -18.19 16.40 -6.65
N ARG A 43 -17.96 15.88 -5.44
CA ARG A 43 -17.00 16.48 -4.50
C ARG A 43 -15.57 16.40 -5.04
N SER A 44 -15.19 15.30 -5.69
CA SER A 44 -13.88 15.19 -6.35
C SER A 44 -13.71 16.21 -7.48
N ALA A 45 -14.76 16.47 -8.27
CA ALA A 45 -14.72 17.49 -9.32
C ALA A 45 -14.60 18.91 -8.74
N GLU A 46 -15.44 19.23 -7.74
CA GLU A 46 -15.40 20.52 -7.03
C GLU A 46 -14.02 20.80 -6.43
N MET A 47 -13.44 19.80 -5.75
CA MET A 47 -12.11 19.93 -5.17
C MET A 47 -11.02 20.07 -6.22
N TYR A 48 -11.11 19.35 -7.33
CA TYR A 48 -10.13 19.46 -8.42
C TYR A 48 -10.12 20.86 -9.03
N ASP A 49 -11.30 21.48 -9.21
CA ASP A 49 -11.42 22.85 -9.72
C ASP A 49 -10.88 23.90 -8.73
N ALA A 50 -10.98 23.64 -7.43
CA ALA A 50 -10.45 24.51 -6.38
C ALA A 50 -8.94 24.35 -6.14
N MET A 51 -8.39 23.17 -6.43
CA MET A 51 -6.98 22.87 -6.21
C MET A 51 -6.06 23.71 -7.12
N PRO A 52 -4.91 24.17 -6.60
CA PRO A 52 -3.89 24.75 -7.46
C PRO A 52 -3.33 23.70 -8.44
N PRO A 53 -2.61 24.12 -9.50
CA PRO A 53 -1.97 23.18 -10.42
C PRO A 53 -1.09 22.17 -9.68
N GLY A 54 -1.25 20.90 -10.03
CA GLY A 54 -0.57 19.78 -9.40
C GLY A 54 0.11 18.84 -10.39
N VAL A 55 0.75 17.82 -9.84
CA VAL A 55 1.36 16.72 -10.60
C VAL A 55 0.42 15.52 -10.56
N ALA A 56 0.05 15.01 -11.73
CA ALA A 56 -0.63 13.73 -11.83
C ALA A 56 0.39 12.59 -11.88
N ALA A 57 0.20 11.56 -11.08
CA ALA A 57 1.05 10.38 -11.05
C ALA A 57 0.22 9.14 -10.69
N SER A 58 0.52 7.99 -11.27
CA SER A 58 -0.14 6.75 -10.86
C SER A 58 0.22 6.39 -9.42
N GLY A 59 -0.82 6.10 -8.62
CA GLY A 59 -0.75 5.76 -7.21
C GLY A 59 -1.32 4.37 -6.94
N GLY A 60 -2.13 4.28 -5.88
CA GLY A 60 -2.73 3.05 -5.36
C GLY A 60 -1.78 2.28 -4.44
N SER A 61 -2.16 2.05 -3.18
CA SER A 61 -1.26 1.53 -2.15
C SER A 61 -0.60 0.21 -2.55
N ALA A 62 -1.39 -0.80 -2.92
CA ALA A 62 -0.84 -2.06 -3.38
C ALA A 62 -0.07 -1.96 -4.71
N ALA A 63 -0.47 -1.07 -5.62
CA ALA A 63 0.23 -0.86 -6.89
C ALA A 63 1.61 -0.21 -6.68
N ASN A 64 1.71 0.76 -5.77
CA ASN A 64 2.97 1.38 -5.35
C ASN A 64 3.91 0.34 -4.72
N THR A 65 3.37 -0.54 -3.86
CA THR A 65 4.14 -1.65 -3.29
C THR A 65 4.68 -2.56 -4.40
N MET A 66 3.88 -2.93 -5.40
CA MET A 66 4.35 -3.77 -6.52
C MET A 66 5.42 -3.08 -7.36
N ALA A 67 5.26 -1.79 -7.65
CA ALA A 67 6.29 -1.00 -8.35
C ALA A 67 7.60 -0.96 -7.55
N GLY A 68 7.53 -0.85 -6.23
CA GLY A 68 8.68 -0.95 -5.34
C GLY A 68 9.37 -2.32 -5.41
N VAL A 69 8.59 -3.41 -5.34
CA VAL A 69 9.12 -4.79 -5.45
C VAL A 69 9.84 -4.97 -6.79
N ALA A 70 9.26 -4.48 -7.89
CA ALA A 70 9.88 -4.51 -9.21
C ALA A 70 11.17 -3.66 -9.28
N SER A 71 11.20 -2.49 -8.63
CA SER A 71 12.38 -1.60 -8.56
C SER A 71 13.57 -2.24 -7.81
N PHE A 72 13.30 -3.12 -6.83
CA PHE A 72 14.30 -3.98 -6.21
C PHE A 72 14.79 -5.14 -7.11
N GLY A 73 14.16 -5.36 -8.26
CA GLY A 73 14.42 -6.49 -9.16
C GLY A 73 13.59 -7.73 -8.83
N GLY A 74 12.50 -7.58 -8.07
CA GLY A 74 11.54 -8.64 -7.82
C GLY A 74 10.58 -8.86 -9.00
N ARG A 75 9.97 -10.04 -9.04
CA ARG A 75 8.91 -10.37 -10.00
C ARG A 75 7.56 -10.06 -9.36
N ALA A 76 6.89 -9.01 -9.83
CA ALA A 76 5.63 -8.54 -9.27
C ALA A 76 4.50 -8.52 -10.30
N ALA A 77 3.28 -8.78 -9.82
CA ALA A 77 2.04 -8.56 -10.57
C ALA A 77 1.04 -7.79 -9.73
N PHE A 78 0.09 -7.14 -10.37
CA PHE A 78 -0.96 -6.37 -9.70
C PHE A 78 -2.33 -6.80 -10.22
N ILE A 79 -3.31 -6.88 -9.31
CA ILE A 79 -4.72 -7.12 -9.57
C ILE A 79 -5.48 -5.91 -9.01
N GLY A 80 -6.15 -5.19 -9.91
CA GLY A 80 -6.90 -3.98 -9.62
C GLY A 80 -7.74 -3.58 -10.83
N LYS A 81 -8.70 -2.68 -10.65
CA LYS A 81 -9.66 -2.34 -11.71
C LYS A 81 -9.56 -0.87 -12.10
N VAL A 82 -9.45 -0.62 -13.40
CA VAL A 82 -9.51 0.71 -14.02
C VAL A 82 -10.64 0.76 -15.03
N ARG A 83 -11.08 1.97 -15.39
CA ARG A 83 -12.03 2.20 -16.48
C ARG A 83 -11.27 2.30 -17.79
N ASP A 84 -11.88 1.89 -18.90
CA ASP A 84 -11.45 2.22 -20.26
C ASP A 84 -11.64 3.73 -20.53
N ASP A 85 -10.80 4.53 -19.88
CA ASP A 85 -10.71 5.99 -19.98
C ASP A 85 -9.25 6.45 -19.92
N GLN A 86 -9.02 7.74 -20.13
CA GLN A 86 -7.67 8.30 -20.20
C GLN A 86 -6.84 8.07 -18.92
N LEU A 87 -7.47 8.12 -17.74
CA LEU A 87 -6.77 7.88 -16.47
C LEU A 87 -6.41 6.40 -16.32
N GLY A 88 -7.29 5.50 -16.78
CA GLY A 88 -7.02 4.06 -16.81
C GLY A 88 -5.88 3.73 -17.76
N GLU A 89 -5.84 4.33 -18.96
CA GLU A 89 -4.73 4.19 -19.90
C GLU A 89 -3.39 4.63 -19.29
N VAL A 90 -3.37 5.78 -18.59
CA VAL A 90 -2.18 6.26 -17.88
C VAL A 90 -1.76 5.29 -16.79
N PHE A 91 -2.69 4.81 -15.96
CA PHE A 91 -2.38 3.85 -14.90
C PHE A 91 -1.77 2.55 -15.45
N ILE A 92 -2.38 1.98 -16.49
CA ILE A 92 -1.90 0.76 -17.17
C ILE A 92 -0.50 0.97 -17.73
N HIS A 93 -0.27 2.09 -18.40
CA HIS A 93 1.04 2.43 -18.95
C HIS A 93 2.09 2.49 -17.85
N ASP A 94 1.84 3.29 -16.81
CA ASP A 94 2.81 3.54 -15.74
C ASP A 94 3.15 2.27 -14.95
N ILE A 95 2.15 1.47 -14.56
CA ILE A 95 2.41 0.25 -13.77
C ILE A 95 3.20 -0.77 -14.60
N ARG A 96 2.87 -0.95 -15.88
CA ARG A 96 3.61 -1.86 -16.77
C ARG A 96 5.03 -1.35 -17.06
N ALA A 97 5.22 -0.03 -17.18
CA ALA A 97 6.54 0.57 -17.37
C ALA A 97 7.50 0.32 -16.19
N THR A 98 6.97 0.06 -14.99
CA THR A 98 7.78 -0.34 -13.82
C THR A 98 8.22 -1.82 -13.86
N GLY A 99 7.74 -2.60 -14.83
CA GLY A 99 7.98 -4.04 -14.93
C GLY A 99 6.98 -4.92 -14.17
N VAL A 100 5.92 -4.32 -13.61
CA VAL A 100 4.83 -5.05 -12.95
C VAL A 100 3.84 -5.57 -14.00
N SER A 101 3.49 -6.86 -13.91
CA SER A 101 2.43 -7.42 -14.77
C SER A 101 1.06 -6.92 -14.31
N PHE A 102 0.23 -6.45 -15.24
CA PHE A 102 -1.12 -5.96 -14.97
C PHE A 102 -2.01 -6.31 -16.15
N ASP A 103 -2.81 -7.36 -16.00
CA ASP A 103 -3.56 -7.98 -17.10
C ASP A 103 -5.08 -7.95 -16.91
N VAL A 104 -5.56 -7.39 -15.79
CA VAL A 104 -6.99 -7.15 -15.59
C VAL A 104 -7.48 -6.19 -16.69
N PRO A 105 -8.49 -6.59 -17.49
CA PRO A 105 -8.96 -5.74 -18.58
C PRO A 105 -9.66 -4.48 -18.03
N PRO A 106 -9.51 -3.32 -18.67
CA PRO A 106 -10.25 -2.12 -18.29
C PRO A 106 -11.77 -2.34 -18.41
N ALA A 107 -12.53 -1.83 -17.44
CA ALA A 107 -13.99 -1.90 -17.49
C ALA A 107 -14.50 -1.05 -18.67
N PRO A 108 -15.39 -1.59 -19.55
CA PRO A 108 -15.89 -0.89 -20.73
C PRO A 108 -17.01 0.12 -20.43
N ASP A 109 -17.59 0.06 -19.24
CA ASP A 109 -18.62 0.95 -18.72
C ASP A 109 -18.47 1.17 -17.21
N GLY A 110 -19.40 1.92 -16.62
CA GLY A 110 -19.38 2.24 -15.20
C GLY A 110 -18.63 3.53 -14.85
N PRO A 111 -18.32 3.73 -13.56
CA PRO A 111 -17.67 4.92 -13.04
C PRO A 111 -16.29 5.19 -13.68
N ALA A 112 -15.79 6.43 -13.59
CA ALA A 112 -14.44 6.74 -14.08
C ALA A 112 -13.35 6.00 -13.27
N THR A 113 -12.14 5.92 -13.81
CA THR A 113 -10.96 5.46 -13.07
C THR A 113 -10.80 6.27 -11.78
N ALA A 114 -10.37 5.60 -10.70
CA ALA A 114 -10.24 6.22 -9.40
C ALA A 114 -9.20 7.34 -9.40
N ARG A 115 -9.46 8.38 -8.61
CA ARG A 115 -8.57 9.52 -8.45
C ARG A 115 -8.45 9.92 -6.99
N CYS A 116 -7.22 10.09 -6.52
CA CYS A 116 -6.94 10.68 -5.21
C CYS A 116 -6.43 12.10 -5.40
N LEU A 117 -7.08 13.06 -4.76
CA LEU A 117 -6.62 14.44 -4.68
C LEU A 117 -5.78 14.59 -3.42
N VAL A 118 -4.49 14.80 -3.57
CA VAL A 118 -3.52 14.89 -2.46
C VAL A 118 -3.11 16.34 -2.26
N GLN A 119 -3.44 16.86 -1.08
CA GLN A 119 -3.04 18.20 -0.64
C GLN A 119 -1.84 18.07 0.30
N VAL A 120 -0.69 18.64 -0.10
CA VAL A 120 0.55 18.61 0.68
C VAL A 120 0.76 19.96 1.35
N THR A 121 0.78 20.00 2.68
CA THR A 121 1.00 21.22 3.48
C THR A 121 2.50 21.47 3.74
N PRO A 122 2.91 22.66 4.20
CA PRO A 122 4.34 23.01 4.38
C PRO A 122 5.12 22.12 5.37
N ASP A 123 4.42 21.39 6.25
CA ASP A 123 4.99 20.38 7.15
C ASP A 123 5.20 19.00 6.49
N ALA A 124 4.97 18.91 5.17
CA ALA A 124 5.01 17.70 4.35
C ALA A 124 3.96 16.64 4.71
N GLU A 125 2.98 16.99 5.54
CA GLU A 125 1.81 16.15 5.79
C GLU A 125 0.91 16.14 4.55
N ARG A 126 0.26 15.00 4.31
CA ARG A 126 -0.60 14.77 3.15
C ARG A 126 -2.04 14.54 3.57
N THR A 127 -2.96 15.25 2.92
CA THR A 127 -4.40 15.09 3.10
C THR A 127 -4.98 14.53 1.82
N MET A 128 -5.64 13.37 1.89
CA MET A 128 -6.06 12.60 0.73
C MET A 128 -7.58 12.59 0.61
N ASN A 129 -8.09 12.92 -0.57
CA ASN A 129 -9.51 12.92 -0.90
C ASN A 129 -9.76 12.02 -2.11
N THR A 130 -10.26 10.82 -1.86
CA THR A 130 -10.26 9.72 -2.82
C THR A 130 -11.65 9.47 -3.36
N TYR A 131 -11.81 9.67 -4.66
CA TYR A 131 -12.94 9.12 -5.40
C TYR A 131 -12.55 7.73 -5.93
N LEU A 132 -13.16 6.68 -5.37
CA LEU A 132 -12.79 5.30 -5.67
C LEU A 132 -13.22 4.83 -7.07
N GLY A 133 -14.19 5.48 -7.70
CA GLY A 133 -14.62 5.16 -9.06
C GLY A 133 -14.74 3.66 -9.34
N THR A 134 -14.15 3.22 -10.46
CA THR A 134 -14.13 1.80 -10.86
C THR A 134 -13.27 0.91 -9.95
N ALA A 135 -12.28 1.45 -9.24
CA ALA A 135 -11.38 0.65 -8.40
C ALA A 135 -12.12 -0.06 -7.25
N ALA A 136 -13.15 0.59 -6.71
CA ALA A 136 -14.07 0.03 -5.70
C ALA A 136 -14.88 -1.19 -6.18
N LEU A 137 -14.92 -1.44 -7.49
CA LEU A 137 -15.76 -2.45 -8.14
C LEU A 137 -14.96 -3.67 -8.63
N LEU A 138 -13.77 -3.89 -8.07
CA LEU A 138 -13.05 -5.15 -8.22
C LEU A 138 -13.94 -6.29 -7.74
N GLU A 139 -14.17 -7.29 -8.58
CA GLU A 139 -15.08 -8.40 -8.32
C GLU A 139 -14.37 -9.75 -8.42
N PRO A 140 -14.93 -10.83 -7.83
CA PRO A 140 -14.28 -12.13 -7.85
C PRO A 140 -13.81 -12.63 -9.24
N PRO A 141 -14.57 -12.43 -10.34
CA PRO A 141 -14.10 -12.79 -11.68
C PRO A 141 -12.86 -12.03 -12.18
N ASP A 142 -12.55 -10.85 -11.61
CA ASP A 142 -11.34 -10.09 -11.96
C ASP A 142 -10.07 -10.71 -11.34
N VAL A 143 -10.23 -11.60 -10.35
CA VAL A 143 -9.13 -12.24 -9.64
C VAL A 143 -8.69 -13.49 -10.38
N ASP A 144 -7.56 -13.38 -11.09
CA ASP A 144 -6.87 -14.54 -11.66
C ASP A 144 -6.26 -15.39 -10.52
N THR A 145 -6.95 -16.47 -10.16
CA THR A 145 -6.53 -17.36 -9.08
C THR A 145 -5.26 -18.15 -9.41
N ASP A 146 -4.96 -18.38 -10.69
CA ASP A 146 -3.75 -19.07 -11.10
C ASP A 146 -2.54 -18.16 -10.96
N LEU A 147 -2.68 -16.88 -11.32
CA LEU A 147 -1.69 -15.84 -11.06
C LEU A 147 -1.39 -15.75 -9.55
N VAL A 148 -2.44 -15.72 -8.73
CA VAL A 148 -2.32 -15.71 -7.26
C VAL A 148 -1.59 -16.96 -6.73
N ALA A 149 -1.97 -18.16 -7.19
CA ALA A 149 -1.33 -19.40 -6.79
C ALA A 149 0.16 -19.50 -7.22
N SER A 150 0.54 -18.78 -8.27
CA SER A 150 1.92 -18.72 -8.77
C SER A 150 2.85 -17.82 -7.96
N ALA A 151 2.31 -16.93 -7.12
CA ALA A 151 3.07 -15.98 -6.32
C ALA A 151 3.50 -16.55 -4.96
N GLY A 152 4.68 -16.15 -4.47
CA GLY A 152 5.16 -16.55 -3.15
C GLY A 152 4.34 -15.88 -2.04
N ILE A 153 3.98 -14.62 -2.27
CA ILE A 153 3.20 -13.78 -1.36
C ILE A 153 2.07 -13.09 -2.12
N THR A 154 0.86 -13.12 -1.58
CA THR A 154 -0.27 -12.28 -2.01
C THR A 154 -0.42 -11.14 -1.02
N TYR A 155 -0.18 -9.91 -1.45
CA TYR A 155 -0.29 -8.70 -0.66
C TYR A 155 -1.62 -7.99 -0.95
N CYS A 156 -2.42 -7.81 0.08
CA CYS A 156 -3.75 -7.24 0.03
C CYS A 156 -3.78 -5.91 0.77
N GLU A 157 -4.44 -4.89 0.20
CA GLU A 157 -4.70 -3.65 0.94
C GLU A 157 -6.04 -3.70 1.68
N GLY A 158 -6.06 -3.16 2.90
CA GLY A 158 -7.28 -3.00 3.70
C GLY A 158 -8.31 -2.07 3.06
N TYR A 159 -7.91 -1.12 2.22
CA TYR A 159 -8.85 -0.21 1.53
C TYR A 159 -9.90 -0.92 0.65
N LEU A 160 -9.67 -2.15 0.21
CA LEU A 160 -10.68 -2.93 -0.52
C LEU A 160 -11.89 -3.31 0.36
N TRP A 161 -11.81 -3.13 1.68
CA TRP A 161 -12.90 -3.45 2.59
C TRP A 161 -14.04 -2.43 2.59
N ASP A 162 -13.92 -1.29 1.91
CA ASP A 162 -14.98 -0.28 1.90
C ASP A 162 -16.21 -0.68 1.04
N VAL A 163 -16.09 -1.66 0.13
CA VAL A 163 -17.19 -2.11 -0.75
C VAL A 163 -17.32 -3.64 -0.74
N GLN A 164 -18.55 -4.15 -0.59
CA GLN A 164 -18.80 -5.60 -0.44
C GLN A 164 -18.26 -6.44 -1.61
N VAL A 165 -18.42 -6.00 -2.86
CA VAL A 165 -17.93 -6.77 -4.02
C VAL A 165 -16.41 -6.91 -4.01
N ALA A 166 -15.70 -5.86 -3.57
CA ALA A 166 -14.24 -5.89 -3.39
C ALA A 166 -13.82 -6.77 -2.20
N LYS A 167 -14.60 -6.80 -1.10
CA LYS A 167 -14.42 -7.78 -0.01
C LYS A 167 -14.53 -9.23 -0.50
N ASP A 168 -15.42 -9.49 -1.44
CA ASP A 168 -15.58 -10.83 -1.99
C ASP A 168 -14.38 -11.19 -2.91
N ALA A 169 -13.91 -10.23 -3.71
CA ALA A 169 -12.74 -10.40 -4.57
C ALA A 169 -11.46 -10.69 -3.77
N ILE A 170 -11.16 -9.86 -2.77
CA ILE A 170 -9.97 -10.03 -1.92
C ILE A 170 -10.01 -11.36 -1.14
N ARG A 171 -11.20 -11.83 -0.72
CA ARG A 171 -11.36 -13.16 -0.12
C ARG A 171 -11.03 -14.29 -1.10
N VAL A 172 -11.41 -14.16 -2.37
CA VAL A 172 -11.02 -15.13 -3.41
C VAL A 172 -9.51 -15.16 -3.60
N ALA A 173 -8.84 -14.01 -3.62
CA ALA A 173 -7.38 -13.95 -3.69
C ALA A 173 -6.73 -14.62 -2.46
N MET A 174 -7.18 -14.30 -1.25
CA MET A 174 -6.67 -14.92 -0.02
C MET A 174 -6.89 -16.44 -0.01
N ALA A 175 -8.07 -16.91 -0.44
CA ALA A 175 -8.39 -18.34 -0.51
C ALA A 175 -7.55 -19.08 -1.56
N ALA A 176 -7.29 -18.47 -2.73
CA ALA A 176 -6.44 -19.04 -3.76
C ALA A 176 -4.99 -19.16 -3.28
N ALA A 177 -4.46 -18.12 -2.63
CA ALA A 177 -3.13 -18.14 -2.02
C ALA A 177 -3.02 -19.24 -0.95
N ALA A 178 -3.96 -19.30 -0.02
CA ALA A 178 -3.99 -20.32 1.04
C ALA A 178 -4.07 -21.74 0.46
N SER A 179 -4.93 -21.97 -0.54
CA SER A 179 -5.10 -23.27 -1.20
C SER A 179 -3.82 -23.73 -1.91
N ALA A 180 -3.00 -22.80 -2.38
CA ALA A 180 -1.70 -23.06 -2.99
C ALA A 180 -0.53 -23.09 -1.99
N GLY A 181 -0.80 -22.96 -0.68
CA GLY A 181 0.22 -22.91 0.37
C GLY A 181 1.12 -21.66 0.29
N ARG A 182 0.56 -20.54 -0.19
CA ARG A 182 1.25 -19.25 -0.34
C ARG A 182 0.97 -18.35 0.85
N THR A 183 1.84 -17.37 1.04
CA THR A 183 1.72 -16.41 2.15
C THR A 183 0.70 -15.33 1.80
N VAL A 184 -0.18 -15.01 2.74
CA VAL A 184 -1.10 -13.87 2.63
C VAL A 184 -0.60 -12.72 3.51
N ALA A 185 -0.40 -11.55 2.91
CA ALA A 185 -0.04 -10.33 3.59
C ALA A 185 -1.20 -9.32 3.51
N LEU A 186 -1.47 -8.59 4.58
CA LEU A 186 -2.47 -7.53 4.66
C LEU A 186 -1.82 -6.25 5.16
N ALA A 187 -2.01 -5.14 4.43
CA ALA A 187 -1.79 -3.82 4.99
C ALA A 187 -3.06 -3.27 5.61
N LEU A 188 -2.96 -2.73 6.83
CA LEU A 188 -4.09 -2.10 7.53
C LEU A 188 -4.53 -0.78 6.89
N SER A 189 -3.70 -0.22 6.00
CA SER A 189 -3.98 0.89 5.10
C SER A 189 -4.15 2.28 5.74
N ASP A 190 -5.07 2.41 6.70
CA ASP A 190 -5.33 3.67 7.41
C ASP A 190 -6.08 3.40 8.72
N SER A 191 -5.83 4.24 9.73
CA SER A 191 -6.42 4.10 11.06
C SER A 191 -7.95 4.22 11.07
N PHE A 192 -8.56 5.04 10.21
CA PHE A 192 -10.03 5.10 10.08
C PHE A 192 -10.57 3.88 9.33
N CYS A 193 -9.82 3.36 8.35
CA CYS A 193 -10.13 2.09 7.69
C CYS A 193 -10.18 0.95 8.72
N VAL A 194 -9.16 0.85 9.57
CA VAL A 194 -9.12 -0.10 10.69
C VAL A 194 -10.35 0.08 11.58
N GLN A 195 -10.67 1.29 12.01
CA GLN A 195 -11.81 1.54 12.89
C GLN A 195 -13.15 1.11 12.27
N ARG A 196 -13.36 1.34 10.96
CA ARG A 196 -14.61 0.94 10.27
C ARG A 196 -14.79 -0.57 10.21
N HIS A 197 -13.70 -1.32 10.02
CA HIS A 197 -13.75 -2.74 9.67
C HIS A 197 -13.15 -3.66 10.75
N ARG A 198 -12.77 -3.10 11.90
CA ARG A 198 -12.05 -3.75 12.99
C ARG A 198 -12.58 -5.12 13.36
N ASP A 199 -13.88 -5.22 13.67
CA ASP A 199 -14.47 -6.45 14.19
C ASP A 199 -14.39 -7.58 13.15
N GLU A 200 -14.59 -7.26 11.88
CA GLU A 200 -14.45 -8.22 10.77
C GLU A 200 -12.98 -8.59 10.52
N TRP A 201 -12.05 -7.65 10.72
CA TRP A 201 -10.62 -7.87 10.53
C TRP A 201 -9.98 -8.72 11.61
N LEU A 202 -10.44 -8.66 12.86
CA LEU A 202 -9.90 -9.52 13.91
C LEU A 202 -10.05 -11.00 13.56
N ASP A 203 -11.24 -11.41 13.12
CA ASP A 203 -11.51 -12.78 12.68
C ASP A 203 -10.75 -13.12 11.38
N LEU A 204 -10.72 -12.19 10.41
CA LEU A 204 -9.98 -12.38 9.15
C LEU A 204 -8.50 -12.62 9.39
N ILE A 205 -7.90 -11.85 10.28
CA ILE A 205 -6.46 -11.91 10.56
C ILE A 205 -6.10 -13.28 11.10
N GLU A 206 -6.81 -13.77 12.12
CA GLU A 206 -6.54 -15.08 12.71
C GLU A 206 -6.76 -16.24 11.72
N ASP A 207 -7.70 -16.10 10.80
CA ASP A 207 -8.12 -17.17 9.88
C ASP A 207 -7.33 -17.19 8.55
N ARG A 208 -6.83 -16.05 8.07
CA ARG A 208 -6.33 -15.92 6.68
C ARG A 208 -5.05 -15.11 6.51
N VAL A 209 -4.56 -14.37 7.50
CA VAL A 209 -3.44 -13.43 7.31
C VAL A 209 -2.15 -13.93 7.98
N ASP A 210 -1.11 -14.13 7.20
CA ASP A 210 0.21 -14.52 7.70
C ASP A 210 1.07 -13.32 8.09
N VAL A 211 0.95 -12.21 7.35
CA VAL A 211 1.83 -11.04 7.48
C VAL A 211 0.98 -9.77 7.57
N ILE A 212 1.18 -8.96 8.61
CA ILE A 212 0.52 -7.67 8.76
C ILE A 212 1.52 -6.54 8.54
N PHE A 213 1.12 -5.55 7.76
CA PHE A 213 1.77 -4.26 7.65
C PHE A 213 0.87 -3.18 8.28
N ALA A 214 1.45 -2.36 9.15
CA ALA A 214 0.76 -1.24 9.76
C ALA A 214 1.73 -0.08 10.04
N ASN A 215 1.20 1.09 10.34
CA ASN A 215 1.91 2.10 11.14
C ASN A 215 1.46 2.07 12.61
N GLU A 216 2.11 2.88 13.45
CA GLU A 216 1.81 2.98 14.88
C GLU A 216 0.34 3.37 15.16
N ALA A 217 -0.24 4.27 14.37
CA ALA A 217 -1.63 4.67 14.55
C ALA A 217 -2.62 3.55 14.18
N GLU A 218 -2.35 2.81 13.11
CA GLU A 218 -3.18 1.70 12.63
C GLU A 218 -3.19 0.51 13.59
N VAL A 219 -2.01 0.12 14.12
CA VAL A 219 -1.94 -0.99 15.08
C VAL A 219 -2.63 -0.62 16.40
N CYS A 220 -2.51 0.63 16.84
CA CYS A 220 -3.23 1.14 18.00
C CYS A 220 -4.75 1.24 17.72
N ALA A 221 -5.16 1.59 16.50
CA ALA A 221 -6.57 1.59 16.12
C ALA A 221 -7.19 0.18 16.11
N LEU A 222 -6.39 -0.87 15.84
CA LEU A 222 -6.83 -2.27 15.93
C LEU A 222 -7.07 -2.68 17.40
N HIS A 223 -6.36 -2.07 18.34
CA HIS A 223 -6.45 -2.31 19.77
C HIS A 223 -6.59 -1.00 20.57
N PRO A 224 -7.73 -0.29 20.48
CA PRO A 224 -7.85 1.11 20.91
C PRO A 224 -7.75 1.35 22.43
N ALA A 225 -7.77 0.28 23.24
CA ALA A 225 -7.61 0.36 24.69
C ALA A 225 -6.15 0.14 25.16
N ASP A 226 -5.26 -0.22 24.23
CA ASP A 226 -3.91 -0.67 24.52
C ASP A 226 -2.88 0.41 24.14
N ASP A 227 -1.73 0.40 24.82
CA ASP A 227 -0.55 1.15 24.36
C ASP A 227 0.10 0.44 23.16
N PHE A 228 1.05 1.12 22.49
CA PHE A 228 1.72 0.59 21.31
C PHE A 228 2.34 -0.80 21.54
N ASP A 229 3.08 -0.99 22.63
CA ASP A 229 3.76 -2.26 22.91
C ASP A 229 2.77 -3.40 23.17
N THR A 230 1.62 -3.11 23.79
CA THR A 230 0.55 -4.08 24.01
C THR A 230 -0.21 -4.37 22.72
N ALA A 231 -0.55 -3.36 21.93
CA ALA A 231 -1.18 -3.52 20.63
C ALA A 231 -0.32 -4.35 19.67
N LEU A 232 0.98 -4.07 19.59
CA LEU A 232 1.95 -4.82 18.80
C LEU A 232 2.01 -6.29 19.23
N ARG A 233 2.13 -6.56 20.54
CA ARG A 233 2.19 -7.94 21.06
C ARG A 233 0.92 -8.74 20.75
N ARG A 234 -0.26 -8.11 20.85
CA ARG A 234 -1.54 -8.77 20.52
C ARG A 234 -1.65 -9.06 19.04
N THR A 235 -1.33 -8.09 18.20
CA THR A 235 -1.31 -8.28 16.74
C THR A 235 -0.34 -9.40 16.35
N ALA A 236 0.85 -9.45 16.97
CA ALA A 236 1.86 -10.49 16.73
C ALA A 236 1.47 -11.88 17.25
N ALA A 237 0.44 -11.98 18.11
CA ALA A 237 -0.13 -13.25 18.51
C ALA A 237 -1.18 -13.78 17.50
N MET A 238 -1.71 -12.90 16.64
CA MET A 238 -2.76 -13.23 15.66
C MET A 238 -2.21 -13.55 14.27
N ALA A 239 -1.05 -12.99 13.90
CA ALA A 239 -0.39 -13.23 12.61
C ALA A 239 1.05 -13.73 12.79
N ARG A 240 1.54 -14.53 11.83
CA ARG A 240 2.90 -15.09 11.87
C ARG A 240 3.98 -14.01 11.84
N THR A 241 3.76 -12.89 11.16
CA THR A 241 4.69 -11.77 11.10
C THR A 241 3.93 -10.45 11.12
N VAL A 242 4.42 -9.47 11.88
CA VAL A 242 3.87 -8.12 11.94
C VAL A 242 5.02 -7.15 11.73
N ALA A 243 4.87 -6.20 10.81
CA ALA A 243 5.83 -5.15 10.55
C ALA A 243 5.15 -3.79 10.70
N VAL A 244 5.60 -3.01 11.68
CA VAL A 244 5.01 -1.72 12.05
C VAL A 244 6.00 -0.58 11.81
N THR A 245 5.59 0.40 11.02
CA THR A 245 6.34 1.64 10.79
C THR A 245 6.02 2.69 11.86
N ARG A 246 7.02 3.51 12.21
CA ARG A 246 6.95 4.49 13.31
C ARG A 246 7.49 5.86 12.89
N GLY A 247 7.27 6.23 11.63
CA GLY A 247 7.81 7.47 11.05
C GLY A 247 9.32 7.59 11.28
N ALA A 248 9.77 8.70 11.87
CA ALA A 248 11.17 8.94 12.22
C ALA A 248 11.76 7.91 13.21
N GLY A 249 10.93 7.20 13.97
CA GLY A 249 11.34 6.09 14.84
C GLY A 249 11.76 4.82 14.09
N GLY A 250 11.60 4.78 12.76
CA GLY A 250 11.94 3.62 11.94
C GLY A 250 10.83 2.58 11.91
N SER A 251 11.16 1.33 12.19
CA SER A 251 10.19 0.24 12.20
C SER A 251 10.52 -0.85 13.22
N VAL A 252 9.48 -1.58 13.61
CA VAL A 252 9.56 -2.77 14.46
C VAL A 252 8.89 -3.93 13.73
N ALA A 253 9.57 -5.05 13.59
CA ALA A 253 9.03 -6.27 13.02
C ALA A 253 9.10 -7.43 14.02
N VAL A 254 8.06 -8.25 14.10
CA VAL A 254 7.94 -9.37 15.03
C VAL A 254 7.53 -10.63 14.27
N ARG A 255 8.17 -11.77 14.56
CA ARG A 255 7.83 -13.11 14.04
C ARG A 255 8.08 -14.16 15.11
N GLY A 256 7.02 -14.66 15.73
CA GLY A 256 7.14 -15.54 16.90
C GLY A 256 7.93 -14.85 18.02
N SER A 257 9.05 -15.43 18.44
CA SER A 257 9.95 -14.82 19.43
C SER A 257 11.03 -13.91 18.85
N GLU A 258 11.16 -13.83 17.52
CA GLU A 258 12.11 -12.94 16.85
C GLU A 258 11.51 -11.52 16.78
N SER A 259 12.29 -10.51 17.13
CA SER A 259 11.94 -9.10 16.95
C SER A 259 13.11 -8.32 16.35
N ALA A 260 12.82 -7.41 15.43
CA ALA A 260 13.80 -6.51 14.85
C ALA A 260 13.30 -5.07 14.93
N THR A 261 14.07 -4.20 15.59
CA THR A 261 13.86 -2.75 15.59
C THR A 261 14.95 -2.13 14.73
N VAL A 262 14.55 -1.41 13.67
CA VAL A 262 15.48 -0.80 12.72
C VAL A 262 15.18 0.70 12.64
N PRO A 263 16.18 1.58 12.88
CA PRO A 263 15.98 3.02 12.79
C PRO A 263 15.62 3.45 11.36
N ALA A 264 14.91 4.56 11.23
CA ALA A 264 14.66 5.18 9.93
C ALA A 264 16.00 5.52 9.25
N ALA A 265 16.05 5.47 7.92
CA ALA A 265 17.22 5.94 7.22
C ALA A 265 17.29 7.47 7.30
N GLU A 266 18.51 8.02 7.43
CA GLU A 266 18.70 9.46 7.48
C GLU A 266 18.50 10.08 6.10
N ILE A 267 17.66 11.11 6.02
CA ILE A 267 17.42 11.91 4.82
C ILE A 267 17.53 13.40 5.13
N PRO A 268 17.90 14.26 4.16
CA PRO A 268 18.05 15.69 4.40
C PRO A 268 16.76 16.40 4.81
N ALA A 269 15.64 16.01 4.19
CA ALA A 269 14.32 16.56 4.45
C ALA A 269 13.24 15.59 3.95
N VAL A 270 12.10 15.55 4.64
CA VAL A 270 10.86 14.94 4.12
C VAL A 270 10.23 15.93 3.15
N VAL A 271 10.00 15.51 1.90
CA VAL A 271 9.38 16.34 0.85
C VAL A 271 7.90 16.01 0.72
N ASP A 272 7.55 14.73 0.74
CA ASP A 272 6.19 14.22 0.56
C ASP A 272 6.10 12.84 1.21
N ALA A 273 5.28 12.67 2.25
CA ALA A 273 5.17 11.37 2.94
C ALA A 273 4.33 10.31 2.17
N THR A 274 3.84 10.63 0.98
CA THR A 274 3.04 9.72 0.14
C THR A 274 3.85 8.49 -0.29
N GLY A 275 3.29 7.30 -0.12
CA GLY A 275 3.94 6.03 -0.49
C GLY A 275 4.93 5.47 0.54
N ALA A 276 5.20 6.15 1.66
CA ALA A 276 6.17 5.69 2.66
C ALA A 276 5.90 4.26 3.17
N GLY A 277 4.64 3.99 3.57
CA GLY A 277 4.21 2.66 4.02
C GLY A 277 4.21 1.63 2.89
N ASP A 278 3.81 2.04 1.68
CA ASP A 278 3.77 1.18 0.50
C ASP A 278 5.16 0.66 0.12
N LEU A 279 6.15 1.57 0.14
CA LEU A 279 7.54 1.24 -0.19
C LEU A 279 8.27 0.55 0.95
N TYR A 280 7.90 0.83 2.21
CA TYR A 280 8.31 0.00 3.32
C TYR A 280 7.88 -1.46 3.11
N ALA A 281 6.60 -1.68 2.80
CA ALA A 281 6.07 -3.01 2.51
C ALA A 281 6.79 -3.64 1.31
N ALA A 282 7.10 -2.86 0.27
CA ALA A 282 7.80 -3.36 -0.92
C ALA A 282 9.17 -3.96 -0.58
N GLY A 283 10.01 -3.21 0.15
CA GLY A 283 11.34 -3.68 0.56
C GLY A 283 11.27 -4.88 1.51
N PHE A 284 10.31 -4.85 2.43
CA PHE A 284 10.10 -5.95 3.37
C PHE A 284 9.65 -7.23 2.66
N LEU A 285 8.66 -7.15 1.77
CA LEU A 285 8.11 -8.27 1.00
C LEU A 285 9.15 -8.85 0.04
N TRP A 286 9.93 -8.00 -0.62
CA TRP A 286 11.00 -8.45 -1.51
C TRP A 286 12.06 -9.26 -0.76
N GLY A 287 12.45 -8.82 0.44
CA GLY A 287 13.34 -9.57 1.33
C GLY A 287 12.70 -10.86 1.84
N LEU A 288 11.44 -10.81 2.26
CA LEU A 288 10.70 -11.95 2.79
C LEU A 288 10.53 -13.07 1.75
N ALA A 289 10.17 -12.72 0.52
CA ALA A 289 10.04 -13.66 -0.60
C ALA A 289 11.33 -14.42 -0.91
N ARG A 290 12.49 -13.90 -0.47
CA ARG A 290 13.81 -14.50 -0.67
C ARG A 290 14.41 -15.08 0.60
N GLY A 291 13.63 -15.20 1.67
CA GLY A 291 14.05 -15.83 2.93
C GLY A 291 15.02 -14.99 3.75
N ALA A 292 15.02 -13.66 3.62
CA ALA A 292 15.83 -12.79 4.45
C ALA A 292 15.41 -12.81 5.95
N SER A 293 16.33 -12.40 6.83
CA SER A 293 16.03 -12.18 8.25
C SER A 293 15.12 -10.96 8.45
N LEU A 294 14.39 -10.89 9.56
CA LEU A 294 13.48 -9.75 9.83
C LEU A 294 14.20 -8.41 9.81
N ILE A 295 15.39 -8.34 10.41
CA ILE A 295 16.20 -7.12 10.43
C ILE A 295 16.58 -6.65 9.02
N ARG A 296 16.83 -7.58 8.10
CA ARG A 296 17.14 -7.24 6.70
C ARG A 296 15.89 -6.80 5.95
N CYS A 297 14.75 -7.46 6.14
CA CYS A 297 13.47 -7.03 5.57
C CYS A 297 13.11 -5.61 6.03
N ALA A 298 13.19 -5.33 7.33
CA ALA A 298 12.91 -4.01 7.88
C ALA A 298 13.90 -2.94 7.39
N ALA A 299 15.19 -3.27 7.24
CA ALA A 299 16.19 -2.35 6.67
C ALA A 299 15.91 -2.01 5.21
N LEU A 300 15.52 -2.99 4.38
CA LEU A 300 15.11 -2.76 2.99
C LEU A 300 13.86 -1.90 2.91
N GLY A 301 12.88 -2.15 3.77
CA GLY A 301 11.68 -1.33 3.88
C GLY A 301 12.00 0.12 4.26
N ASN A 302 12.80 0.34 5.31
CA ASN A 302 13.19 1.69 5.74
C ASN A 302 13.98 2.43 4.65
N LEU A 303 14.84 1.73 3.89
CA LEU A 303 15.58 2.31 2.77
C LEU A 303 14.64 2.79 1.66
N ALA A 304 13.67 1.96 1.26
CA ALA A 304 12.71 2.32 0.22
C ALA A 304 11.76 3.43 0.66
N ALA A 305 11.29 3.41 1.92
CA ALA A 305 10.49 4.48 2.49
C ALA A 305 11.25 5.80 2.51
N ALA A 306 12.53 5.80 2.85
CA ALA A 306 13.36 7.01 2.86
C ALA A 306 13.57 7.60 1.45
N GLU A 307 13.72 6.75 0.44
CA GLU A 307 13.84 7.21 -0.95
C GLU A 307 12.56 7.91 -1.42
N VAL A 308 11.40 7.26 -1.24
CA VAL A 308 10.14 7.79 -1.78
C VAL A 308 9.73 9.09 -1.09
N ILE A 309 9.99 9.23 0.21
CA ILE A 309 9.61 10.46 0.93
C ILE A 309 10.54 11.66 0.66
N SER A 310 11.64 11.44 -0.06
CA SER A 310 12.61 12.48 -0.43
C SER A 310 12.20 13.25 -1.69
N HIS A 311 11.03 12.94 -2.27
CA HIS A 311 10.53 13.61 -3.46
C HIS A 311 9.00 13.52 -3.58
N VAL A 312 8.38 14.40 -4.38
CA VAL A 312 6.95 14.31 -4.68
C VAL A 312 6.61 13.04 -5.47
N GLY A 313 5.56 12.33 -5.04
CA GLY A 313 4.99 11.15 -5.70
C GLY A 313 5.26 9.83 -4.98
N ALA A 314 4.37 8.85 -5.17
CA ALA A 314 4.31 7.62 -4.38
C ALA A 314 5.14 6.43 -4.90
N ARG A 315 5.94 6.62 -5.96
CA ARG A 315 6.75 5.58 -6.60
C ARG A 315 8.21 6.02 -6.69
N PRO A 316 9.17 5.08 -6.58
CA PRO A 316 10.57 5.42 -6.46
C PRO A 316 11.12 6.04 -7.75
N LYS A 317 11.95 7.08 -7.63
CA LYS A 317 12.62 7.73 -8.78
C LYS A 317 14.00 7.16 -9.05
N THR A 318 14.57 6.48 -8.06
CA THR A 318 15.85 5.77 -8.18
C THR A 318 15.61 4.26 -8.13
N PRO A 319 16.27 3.44 -8.96
CA PRO A 319 16.19 1.99 -8.84
C PRO A 319 16.58 1.52 -7.43
N LEU A 320 15.62 0.95 -6.69
CA LEU A 320 15.81 0.58 -5.29
C LEU A 320 16.87 -0.52 -5.13
N SER A 321 17.06 -1.34 -6.15
CA SER A 321 18.17 -2.30 -6.26
C SER A 321 19.56 -1.64 -6.17
N GLN A 322 19.74 -0.45 -6.79
CA GLN A 322 21.01 0.29 -6.73
C GLN A 322 21.24 0.91 -5.35
N LEU A 323 20.18 1.43 -4.72
CA LEU A 323 20.26 1.94 -3.35
C LEU A 323 20.57 0.82 -2.36
N ALA A 324 19.92 -0.33 -2.52
CA ALA A 324 20.22 -1.51 -1.71
C ALA A 324 21.68 -1.92 -1.86
N ALA A 325 22.24 -1.91 -3.07
CA ALA A 325 23.65 -2.20 -3.29
C ALA A 325 24.58 -1.21 -2.57
N SER A 326 24.32 0.08 -2.70
CA SER A 326 25.09 1.14 -2.04
C SER A 326 25.02 1.05 -0.51
N ALA A 327 23.89 0.58 0.04
CA ALA A 327 23.69 0.38 1.47
C ALA A 327 24.21 -0.98 2.00
N GLY A 328 24.85 -1.82 1.17
CA GLY A 328 25.29 -3.16 1.56
C GLY A 328 24.15 -4.18 1.73
N LEU A 329 22.97 -3.86 1.21
CA LEU A 329 21.74 -4.65 1.23
C LEU A 329 21.44 -5.32 -0.13
N ALA A 330 22.35 -5.28 -1.10
CA ALA A 330 22.18 -5.97 -2.39
C ALA A 330 21.87 -7.47 -2.21
N TRP A 331 21.00 -8.00 -3.06
CA TRP A 331 20.84 -9.43 -3.23
C TRP A 331 21.99 -9.97 -4.07
N ARG A 332 22.59 -11.09 -3.65
CA ARG A 332 23.64 -11.78 -4.41
C ARG A 332 23.04 -12.81 -5.34
#